data_AF-E1AIG2-F1
#
_entry.id   AF-E1AIG2-F1
#
_cell.length_a   1.000
_cell.length_b   1.000
_cell.length_c   1.000
_cell.angle_alpha   90.00
_cell.angle_beta   90.00
_cell.angle_gamma   90.00
#
_symmetry.space_group_name_H-M   'P 1'
#
loop_
_entity.id
_entity.type
_entity.pdbx_description
1 polymer ?
#
loop_
_entity_poly.entity_id
_entity_poly.type
_entity_poly.pdbx_seq_one_letter_code
_entity_poly.pdbx_strand_id
1 'polypeptide(L)'
;MQLKIMFFMLIALLTGTTITLSSNHWFMAWIGLEINTLAITPLIMNKKTPRSTEATAKYFIIQALASTTLLCLTTFNFWKTGEWDIDLTHPLPTSLITITLMMKLGIAPLHFWMPEVLQGTSLKTGLILSTWQKIAPLTLLYQLSTEFNTNMMIIMGLLSVLVGGWGIINQTELRKMMAYSSIGHLGWTLIIMPYYPNLALLNFIIYMIMSIMMFMTLNKMMQTKMSDISTSWSYSPPLLCMMMLVMLSLGGLLPLTGFLPKLLTVLFMTKKSMIIFTTLLIITSLLSTYMYIRLTHFMMMMLTPNTTASSTSWRPQKTFFSLFTLSATISTLLMPILPTIFIL
;
A
#
# COMPACT_ATOMS: atom_id res chain seq x y z
N MET A 1 -9.04 4.17 29.45
CA MET A 1 -7.67 4.71 29.18
C MET A 1 -7.18 4.38 27.77
N GLN A 2 -7.26 3.11 27.31
CA GLN A 2 -6.79 2.70 25.97
C GLN A 2 -7.50 3.40 24.79
N LEU A 3 -8.82 3.62 24.85
CA LEU A 3 -9.56 4.26 23.76
C LEU A 3 -9.20 5.75 23.58
N LYS A 4 -8.98 6.48 24.68
CA LYS A 4 -8.52 7.88 24.66
C LYS A 4 -7.13 8.00 24.03
N ILE A 5 -6.21 7.09 24.40
CA ILE A 5 -4.88 7.02 23.80
C ILE A 5 -5.00 6.74 22.29
N MET A 6 -5.78 5.73 21.90
CA MET A 6 -5.97 5.40 20.48
C MET A 6 -6.54 6.58 19.68
N PHE A 7 -7.50 7.31 20.23
CA PHE A 7 -8.07 8.50 19.61
C PHE A 7 -7.04 9.62 19.47
N PHE A 8 -6.26 9.89 20.52
CA PHE A 8 -5.17 10.86 20.46
C PHE A 8 -4.12 10.48 19.41
N MET A 9 -3.72 9.21 19.34
CA MET A 9 -2.78 8.74 18.31
C MET A 9 -3.35 8.89 16.89
N LEU A 10 -4.64 8.67 16.69
CA LEU A 10 -5.29 8.85 15.38
C LEU A 10 -5.35 10.33 14.98
N ILE A 11 -5.61 11.24 15.93
CA ILE A 11 -5.52 12.68 15.67
C ILE A 11 -4.08 13.07 15.33
N ALA A 12 -3.09 12.58 16.08
CA ALA A 12 -1.69 12.84 15.81
C ALA A 12 -1.30 12.37 14.39
N LEU A 13 -1.75 11.19 13.97
CA LEU A 13 -1.58 10.69 12.59
C LEU A 13 -2.22 11.61 11.54
N LEU A 14 -3.43 12.10 11.78
CA LEU A 14 -4.08 13.05 10.88
C LEU A 14 -3.26 14.33 10.79
N THR A 15 -2.87 14.90 11.94
CA THR A 15 -2.11 16.15 11.99
C THR A 15 -0.75 16.04 11.29
N GLY A 16 -0.02 14.93 11.49
CA GLY A 16 1.26 14.72 10.82
C GLY A 16 1.10 14.68 9.31
N THR A 17 0.12 13.93 8.78
CA THR A 17 -0.17 13.93 7.34
C THR A 17 -0.63 15.27 6.80
N THR A 18 -1.47 16.02 7.51
CA THR A 18 -1.91 17.34 7.04
C THR A 18 -0.75 18.33 6.98
N ILE A 19 0.15 18.30 7.97
CA ILE A 19 1.35 19.14 8.00
C ILE A 19 2.22 18.86 6.77
N THR A 20 2.46 17.58 6.43
CA THR A 20 3.26 17.22 5.25
C THR A 20 2.60 17.61 3.93
N LEU A 21 1.26 17.58 3.87
CA LEU A 21 0.52 17.93 2.66
C LEU A 21 0.54 19.44 2.39
N SER A 22 0.50 20.25 3.45
CA SER A 22 0.48 21.72 3.34
C SER A 22 1.87 22.34 3.33
N SER A 23 2.93 21.57 3.56
CA SER A 23 4.29 22.11 3.68
C SER A 23 4.94 22.32 2.32
N ASN A 24 5.50 23.52 2.12
CA ASN A 24 6.45 23.81 1.04
C ASN A 24 7.91 23.78 1.52
N HIS A 25 8.13 23.75 2.84
CA HIS A 25 9.45 23.78 3.47
C HIS A 25 9.86 22.38 3.97
N TRP A 26 11.07 21.94 3.60
CA TRP A 26 11.60 20.60 3.92
C TRP A 26 11.57 20.25 5.41
N PHE A 27 11.95 21.18 6.28
CA PHE A 27 11.91 20.96 7.73
C PHE A 27 10.48 20.70 8.25
N MET A 28 9.47 21.40 7.73
CA MET A 28 8.08 21.20 8.16
C MET A 28 7.54 19.86 7.66
N ALA A 29 7.89 19.48 6.42
CA ALA A 29 7.62 18.14 5.89
C ALA A 29 8.24 17.05 6.78
N TRP A 30 9.49 17.24 7.24
CA TRP A 30 10.14 16.31 8.16
C TRP A 30 9.42 16.20 9.50
N ILE A 31 9.00 17.31 10.11
CA ILE A 31 8.21 17.31 11.36
C ILE A 31 6.93 16.48 11.18
N GLY A 32 6.18 16.70 10.09
CA GLY A 32 4.95 15.96 9.83
C GLY A 32 5.19 14.44 9.68
N LEU A 33 6.28 14.06 9.01
CA LEU A 33 6.69 12.66 8.90
C LEU A 33 7.08 12.05 10.27
N GLU A 34 7.79 12.80 11.12
CA GLU A 34 8.16 12.33 12.46
C GLU A 34 6.95 12.13 13.36
N ILE A 35 6.01 13.08 13.35
CA ILE A 35 4.73 12.95 14.07
C ILE A 35 4.00 11.68 13.64
N ASN A 36 3.99 11.36 12.33
CA ASN A 36 3.37 10.13 11.83
C ASN A 36 4.05 8.85 12.37
N THR A 37 5.39 8.82 12.40
CA THR A 37 6.13 7.65 12.89
C THR A 37 5.94 7.45 14.38
N LEU A 38 5.99 8.52 15.18
CA LEU A 38 5.73 8.45 16.61
C LEU A 38 4.28 8.07 16.87
N ALA A 39 3.33 8.56 16.08
CA ALA A 39 1.92 8.33 16.31
C ALA A 39 1.47 6.88 16.03
N ILE A 40 2.07 6.21 15.04
CA ILE A 40 1.71 4.82 14.71
C ILE A 40 2.35 3.79 15.66
N THR A 41 3.47 4.10 16.32
CA THR A 41 4.18 3.11 17.15
C THR A 41 3.33 2.52 18.29
N PRO A 42 2.53 3.28 19.05
CA PRO A 42 1.69 2.70 20.10
C PRO A 42 0.51 1.91 19.51
N LEU A 43 0.03 2.30 18.33
CA LEU A 43 -1.05 1.59 17.63
C LEU A 43 -0.58 0.19 17.20
N ILE A 44 0.65 0.04 16.71
CA ILE A 44 1.25 -1.27 16.41
C ILE A 44 1.34 -2.12 17.70
N MET A 45 1.70 -1.52 18.84
CA MET A 45 1.86 -2.21 20.13
C MET A 45 0.53 -2.58 20.83
N ASN A 46 -0.63 -2.28 20.24
CA ASN A 46 -1.92 -2.38 20.94
C ASN A 46 -2.19 -3.73 21.63
N LYS A 47 -1.75 -4.85 21.04
CA LYS A 47 -1.98 -6.21 21.60
C LYS A 47 -0.93 -6.66 22.64
N LYS A 48 0.14 -5.89 22.88
CA LYS A 48 1.21 -6.17 23.86
C LYS A 48 1.75 -7.61 23.82
N THR A 49 1.85 -8.21 22.64
CA THR A 49 2.50 -9.52 22.44
C THR A 49 3.96 -9.35 22.04
N PRO A 50 4.85 -10.35 22.26
CA PRO A 50 6.25 -10.27 21.84
C PRO A 50 6.39 -10.00 20.33
N ARG A 51 5.45 -10.52 19.53
CA ARG A 51 5.41 -10.24 18.10
C ARG A 51 5.05 -8.79 17.77
N SER A 52 4.13 -8.19 18.53
CA SER A 52 3.80 -6.76 18.36
C SER A 52 4.96 -5.86 18.79
N THR A 53 5.71 -6.23 19.84
CA THR A 53 6.88 -5.47 20.28
C THR A 53 8.06 -5.58 19.30
N GLU A 54 8.27 -6.75 18.70
CA GLU A 54 9.25 -6.91 17.63
C GLU A 54 8.88 -6.07 16.39
N ALA A 55 7.60 -6.10 15.99
CA ALA A 55 7.10 -5.29 14.87
C ALA A 55 7.23 -3.78 15.14
N THR A 56 6.95 -3.31 16.37
CA THR A 56 7.16 -1.90 16.74
C THR A 56 8.63 -1.52 16.66
N ALA A 57 9.53 -2.38 17.17
CA ALA A 57 10.95 -2.08 17.18
C ALA A 57 11.51 -2.01 15.75
N LYS A 58 11.16 -2.98 14.90
CA LYS A 58 11.55 -3.00 13.47
C LYS A 58 11.04 -1.77 12.73
N TYR A 59 9.77 -1.41 12.91
CA TYR A 59 9.20 -0.21 12.29
C TYR A 59 9.92 1.06 12.76
N PHE A 60 10.06 1.23 14.08
CA PHE A 60 10.64 2.44 14.65
C PHE A 60 12.09 2.66 14.21
N ILE A 61 12.94 1.64 14.31
CA ILE A 61 14.36 1.75 13.95
C ILE A 61 14.53 2.14 12.48
N ILE A 62 13.78 1.48 11.59
CA ILE A 62 13.92 1.71 10.14
C ILE A 62 13.38 3.08 9.75
N GLN A 63 12.26 3.51 10.35
CA GLN A 63 11.67 4.81 10.04
C GLN A 63 12.45 5.97 10.67
N ALA A 64 13.06 5.79 11.84
CA ALA A 64 13.96 6.75 12.47
C ALA A 64 15.27 6.90 11.68
N LEU A 65 15.81 5.80 11.15
CA LEU A 65 16.95 5.85 10.22
C LEU A 65 16.57 6.60 8.93
N ALA A 66 15.40 6.32 8.36
CA ALA A 66 14.92 7.00 7.17
C ALA A 66 14.66 8.51 7.42
N SER A 67 14.22 8.90 8.62
CA SER A 67 13.93 10.28 8.94
C SER A 67 15.19 11.10 9.26
N THR A 68 16.14 10.52 9.99
CA THR A 68 17.44 11.14 10.26
C THR A 68 18.26 11.32 8.98
N THR A 69 18.25 10.31 8.10
CA THR A 69 18.88 10.44 6.76
C THR A 69 18.19 11.51 5.92
N LEU A 70 16.85 11.58 5.93
CA LEU A 70 16.12 12.65 5.22
C LEU A 70 16.52 14.05 5.72
N LEU A 71 16.61 14.26 7.04
CA LEU A 71 17.04 15.56 7.61
C LEU A 71 18.50 15.90 7.26
N CYS A 72 19.39 14.91 7.26
CA CYS A 72 20.79 15.09 6.83
C CYS A 72 20.87 15.51 5.34
N LEU A 73 20.04 14.92 4.49
CA LEU A 73 20.03 15.24 3.07
C LEU A 73 19.40 16.61 2.76
N THR A 74 18.35 16.99 3.50
CA THR A 74 17.72 18.32 3.31
C THR A 74 18.61 19.44 3.83
N THR A 75 19.35 19.23 4.92
CA THR A 75 20.39 20.17 5.38
C THR A 75 21.54 20.28 4.39
N PHE A 76 21.96 19.18 3.76
CA PHE A 76 22.93 19.22 2.67
C PHE A 76 22.40 19.94 1.42
N ASN A 77 21.12 19.76 1.09
CA ASN A 77 20.47 20.50 0.01
C ASN A 77 20.48 22.00 0.32
N PHE A 78 20.07 22.40 1.52
CA PHE A 78 20.13 23.78 1.99
C PHE A 78 21.54 24.36 1.92
N TRP A 79 22.58 23.59 2.28
CA TRP A 79 23.96 24.05 2.15
C TRP A 79 24.37 24.32 0.69
N LYS A 80 23.76 23.64 -0.28
CA LYS A 80 24.03 23.84 -1.71
C LYS A 80 23.20 24.93 -2.35
N THR A 81 21.91 25.01 -2.05
CA THR A 81 20.97 25.93 -2.71
C THR A 81 20.73 27.21 -1.90
N GLY A 82 20.95 27.19 -0.59
CA GLY A 82 20.65 28.29 0.32
C GLY A 82 19.17 28.41 0.71
N GLU A 83 18.33 27.49 0.23
CA GLU A 83 16.87 27.54 0.40
C GLU A 83 16.32 26.20 0.92
N TRP A 84 15.20 26.28 1.64
CA TRP A 84 14.54 25.12 2.26
C TRP A 84 13.31 24.63 1.48
N ASP A 85 13.06 25.20 0.31
CA ASP A 85 11.92 24.85 -0.52
C ASP A 85 12.07 23.44 -1.11
N ILE A 86 10.93 22.75 -1.25
CA ILE A 86 10.89 21.37 -1.74
C ILE A 86 11.25 21.29 -3.23
N ASP A 87 10.88 22.30 -4.00
CA ASP A 87 11.01 22.30 -5.46
C ASP A 87 12.46 22.53 -5.93
N LEU A 88 13.27 23.22 -5.13
CA LEU A 88 14.63 23.64 -5.50
C LEU A 88 15.66 22.70 -4.90
N THR A 89 16.03 21.68 -5.68
CA THR A 89 16.89 20.61 -5.19
C THR A 89 17.99 20.26 -6.19
N HIS A 90 19.21 20.04 -5.69
CA HIS A 90 20.35 19.64 -6.53
C HIS A 90 20.26 18.13 -6.88
N PRO A 91 20.70 17.66 -8.06
CA PRO A 91 20.49 16.27 -8.53
C PRO A 91 21.04 15.16 -7.61
N LEU A 92 22.11 15.46 -6.86
CA LEU A 92 22.69 14.51 -5.92
C LEU A 92 21.82 14.33 -4.66
N PRO A 93 21.49 15.39 -3.89
CA PRO A 93 20.57 15.26 -2.78
C PRO A 93 19.17 14.77 -3.19
N THR A 94 18.63 15.14 -4.37
CA THR A 94 17.33 14.59 -4.82
C THR A 94 17.35 13.08 -4.92
N SER A 95 18.36 12.52 -5.59
CA SER A 95 18.47 11.06 -5.75
C SER A 95 18.51 10.36 -4.40
N LEU A 96 19.28 10.85 -3.44
CA LEU A 96 19.36 10.28 -2.10
C LEU A 96 18.06 10.48 -1.31
N ILE A 97 17.42 11.65 -1.42
CA ILE A 97 16.12 11.93 -0.79
C ILE A 97 15.07 10.95 -1.33
N THR A 98 15.06 10.67 -2.63
CA THR A 98 14.15 9.67 -3.19
C THR A 98 14.38 8.30 -2.57
N ILE A 99 15.63 7.84 -2.39
CA ILE A 99 15.93 6.57 -1.70
C ILE A 99 15.36 6.56 -0.28
N THR A 100 15.54 7.66 0.47
CA THR A 100 15.02 7.75 1.84
C THR A 100 13.49 7.70 1.89
N LEU A 101 12.81 8.36 0.95
CA LEU A 101 11.35 8.28 0.84
C LEU A 101 10.88 6.87 0.42
N MET A 102 11.64 6.19 -0.46
CA MET A 102 11.38 4.78 -0.81
C MET A 102 11.55 3.85 0.39
N MET A 103 12.52 4.12 1.26
CA MET A 103 12.70 3.40 2.54
C MET A 103 11.46 3.55 3.42
N LYS A 104 10.94 4.77 3.55
CA LYS A 104 9.71 5.05 4.32
C LYS A 104 8.48 4.34 3.76
N LEU A 105 8.36 4.24 2.44
CA LEU A 105 7.26 3.54 1.75
C LEU A 105 7.39 2.02 1.72
N GLY A 106 8.59 1.48 1.99
CA GLY A 106 8.87 0.04 1.97
C GLY A 106 9.01 -0.52 0.56
N ILE A 107 9.60 0.24 -0.35
CA ILE A 107 9.84 -0.14 -1.75
C ILE A 107 11.17 -0.91 -1.86
N ALA A 108 11.26 -1.84 -2.82
CA ALA A 108 12.49 -2.61 -3.04
C ALA A 108 13.64 -1.70 -3.50
N PRO A 109 14.88 -1.93 -3.01
CA PRO A 109 15.35 -3.05 -2.19
C PRO A 109 15.03 -2.95 -0.69
N LEU A 110 14.65 -1.78 -0.18
CA LEU A 110 14.42 -1.47 1.24
C LEU A 110 13.05 -1.94 1.77
N HIS A 111 12.54 -3.05 1.25
CA HIS A 111 11.18 -3.54 1.45
C HIS A 111 11.02 -4.52 2.62
N PHE A 112 12.12 -5.07 3.15
CA PHE A 112 12.10 -6.21 4.08
C PHE A 112 11.30 -5.97 5.37
N TRP A 113 11.19 -4.71 5.80
CA TRP A 113 10.47 -4.37 7.01
C TRP A 113 8.95 -4.50 6.87
N MET A 114 8.41 -4.26 5.67
CA MET A 114 6.98 -4.14 5.45
C MET A 114 6.23 -5.47 5.70
N PRO A 115 6.66 -6.63 5.17
CA PRO A 115 6.02 -7.92 5.46
C PRO A 115 6.11 -8.34 6.92
N GLU A 116 7.22 -8.07 7.58
CA GLU A 116 7.45 -8.48 8.98
C GLU A 116 6.61 -7.66 9.95
N VAL A 117 6.60 -6.34 9.78
CA VAL A 117 5.81 -5.42 10.61
C VAL A 117 4.32 -5.70 10.42
N LEU A 118 3.84 -5.84 9.18
CA LEU A 118 2.43 -6.12 8.93
C LEU A 118 1.97 -7.43 9.60
N GLN A 119 2.80 -8.47 9.58
CA GLN A 119 2.46 -9.74 10.20
C GLN A 119 2.35 -9.65 11.73
N GLY A 120 3.16 -8.82 12.38
CA GLY A 120 3.11 -8.60 13.84
C GLY A 120 1.96 -7.69 14.30
N THR A 121 1.28 -7.02 13.37
CA THR A 121 0.20 -6.07 13.67
C THR A 121 -1.21 -6.69 13.63
N SER A 122 -2.18 -5.96 14.19
CA SER A 122 -3.60 -6.25 14.00
C SER A 122 -4.07 -5.86 12.59
N LEU A 123 -5.16 -6.46 12.09
CA LEU A 123 -5.68 -6.15 10.76
C LEU A 123 -6.08 -4.66 10.61
N LYS A 124 -6.66 -4.05 11.65
CA LYS A 124 -7.02 -2.62 11.65
C LYS A 124 -5.80 -1.70 11.57
N THR A 125 -4.74 -2.02 12.28
CA THR A 125 -3.50 -1.23 12.24
C THR A 125 -2.70 -1.50 10.97
N GLY A 126 -2.76 -2.73 10.46
CA GLY A 126 -2.19 -3.10 9.17
C GLY A 126 -2.85 -2.35 8.01
N LEU A 127 -4.17 -2.13 8.07
CA LEU A 127 -4.87 -1.23 7.16
C LEU A 127 -4.21 0.15 7.15
N ILE A 128 -4.10 0.81 8.32
CA ILE A 128 -3.53 2.17 8.45
C ILE A 128 -2.11 2.22 7.90
N LEU A 129 -1.31 1.18 8.17
CA LEU A 129 0.08 1.10 7.71
C LEU A 129 0.18 0.89 6.20
N SER A 130 -0.67 0.05 5.62
CA SER A 130 -0.71 -0.18 4.16
C SER A 130 -1.29 0.99 3.37
N THR A 131 -2.10 1.86 4.02
CA THR A 131 -2.84 2.93 3.37
C THR A 131 -2.37 4.31 3.81
N TRP A 132 -2.77 4.75 5.01
CA TRP A 132 -2.56 6.09 5.52
C TRP A 132 -1.09 6.50 5.59
N GLN A 133 -0.22 5.60 6.06
CA GLN A 133 1.22 5.87 6.20
C GLN A 133 1.94 6.11 4.87
N LYS A 134 1.33 5.72 3.74
CA LYS A 134 1.89 5.92 2.41
C LYS A 134 1.56 7.29 1.83
N ILE A 135 0.54 7.98 2.33
CA ILE A 135 0.07 9.26 1.77
C ILE A 135 1.16 10.32 1.84
N ALA A 136 1.69 10.59 3.04
CA ALA A 136 2.67 11.67 3.25
C ALA A 136 4.00 11.49 2.48
N PRO A 137 4.64 10.30 2.46
CA PRO A 137 5.84 10.13 1.64
C PRO A 137 5.54 10.18 0.13
N LEU A 138 4.38 9.69 -0.31
CA LEU A 138 4.00 9.73 -1.72
C LEU A 138 3.74 11.17 -2.20
N THR A 139 3.22 12.06 -1.33
CA THR A 139 3.00 13.46 -1.71
C THR A 139 4.30 14.24 -1.82
N LEU A 140 5.30 13.93 -0.99
CA LEU A 140 6.65 14.49 -1.17
C LEU A 140 7.29 14.00 -2.47
N LEU A 141 7.07 12.73 -2.85
CA LEU A 141 7.49 12.24 -4.16
C LEU A 141 6.74 12.92 -5.31
N TYR A 142 5.46 13.24 -5.13
CA TYR A 142 4.69 13.96 -6.13
C TYR A 142 5.23 15.39 -6.34
N GLN A 143 5.55 16.10 -5.25
CA GLN A 143 6.16 17.44 -5.31
C GLN A 143 7.52 17.42 -6.01
N LEU A 144 8.33 16.38 -5.76
CA LEU A 144 9.64 16.19 -6.40
C LEU A 144 9.60 15.61 -7.82
N SER A 145 8.42 15.46 -8.43
CA SER A 145 8.27 14.69 -9.68
C SER A 145 9.08 15.23 -10.86
N THR A 146 9.39 16.53 -10.90
CA THR A 146 10.16 17.17 -11.98
C THR A 146 11.66 16.88 -11.90
N GLU A 147 12.21 16.72 -10.69
CA GLU A 147 13.66 16.65 -10.44
C GLU A 147 14.20 15.22 -10.30
N PHE A 148 13.38 14.22 -10.66
CA PHE A 148 13.77 12.83 -10.50
C PHE A 148 14.76 12.34 -11.55
N ASN A 149 15.70 11.52 -11.11
CA ASN A 149 16.41 10.62 -11.99
C ASN A 149 15.46 9.51 -12.45
N THR A 150 14.94 9.65 -13.68
CA THR A 150 13.96 8.75 -14.28
C THR A 150 14.44 7.31 -14.32
N ASN A 151 15.71 7.06 -14.66
CA ASN A 151 16.29 5.72 -14.74
C ASN A 151 16.24 5.02 -13.36
N MET A 152 16.55 5.77 -12.31
CA MET A 152 16.53 5.25 -10.94
C MET A 152 15.11 4.85 -10.51
N MET A 153 14.11 5.69 -10.80
CA MET A 153 12.70 5.43 -10.49
C MET A 153 12.17 4.19 -11.23
N ILE A 154 12.53 4.04 -12.51
CA ILE A 154 12.13 2.87 -13.31
C ILE A 154 12.75 1.59 -12.74
N ILE A 155 14.06 1.60 -12.42
CA ILE A 155 14.75 0.42 -11.87
C ILE A 155 14.15 0.00 -10.52
N MET A 156 13.96 0.93 -9.59
CA MET A 156 13.35 0.63 -8.29
C MET A 156 11.89 0.17 -8.42
N GLY A 157 11.15 0.78 -9.34
CA GLY A 157 9.79 0.37 -9.68
C GLY A 157 9.71 -1.06 -10.20
N LEU A 158 10.57 -1.43 -11.16
CA LEU A 158 10.60 -2.79 -11.71
C LEU A 158 11.02 -3.82 -10.66
N LEU A 159 12.05 -3.49 -9.86
CA LEU A 159 12.49 -4.33 -8.74
C LEU A 159 11.37 -4.56 -7.73
N SER A 160 10.57 -3.53 -7.41
CA SER A 160 9.45 -3.67 -6.47
C SER A 160 8.29 -4.48 -7.03
N VAL A 161 7.98 -4.38 -8.32
CA VAL A 161 7.00 -5.29 -8.97
C VAL A 161 7.51 -6.74 -8.94
N LEU A 162 8.78 -6.97 -9.28
CA LEU A 162 9.43 -8.28 -9.23
C LEU A 162 9.40 -8.90 -7.82
N VAL A 163 9.90 -8.17 -6.83
CA VAL A 163 9.98 -8.61 -5.43
C VAL A 163 8.58 -8.79 -4.84
N GLY A 164 7.64 -7.91 -5.19
CA GLY A 164 6.23 -8.07 -4.84
C GLY A 164 5.68 -9.38 -5.39
N GLY A 165 5.87 -9.65 -6.68
CA GLY A 165 5.41 -10.88 -7.33
C GLY A 165 6.01 -12.15 -6.71
N TRP A 166 7.34 -12.23 -6.62
CA TRP A 166 8.03 -13.41 -6.08
C TRP A 166 7.76 -13.60 -4.58
N GLY A 167 7.74 -12.50 -3.83
CA GLY A 167 7.49 -12.52 -2.40
C GLY A 167 6.10 -13.06 -2.04
N ILE A 168 5.08 -12.80 -2.87
CA ILE A 168 3.70 -13.27 -2.64
C ILE A 168 3.60 -14.81 -2.76
N ILE A 169 4.34 -15.44 -3.68
CA ILE A 169 4.14 -16.86 -4.05
C ILE A 169 4.27 -17.80 -2.86
N ASN A 170 5.25 -17.53 -2.00
CA ASN A 170 5.60 -18.40 -0.88
C ASN A 170 4.85 -18.06 0.42
N GLN A 171 3.89 -17.12 0.41
CA GLN A 171 3.19 -16.72 1.63
C GLN A 171 1.85 -17.44 1.78
N THR A 172 1.64 -18.01 2.98
CA THR A 172 0.35 -18.56 3.43
C THR A 172 -0.39 -17.59 4.36
N GLU A 173 0.31 -16.62 4.92
CA GLU A 173 -0.23 -15.60 5.81
C GLU A 173 -0.75 -14.40 5.01
N LEU A 174 -2.01 -14.03 5.23
CA LEU A 174 -2.70 -13.01 4.44
C LEU A 174 -2.12 -11.61 4.65
N ARG A 175 -1.64 -11.30 5.87
CA ARG A 175 -1.03 -9.99 6.14
C ARG A 175 0.28 -9.79 5.38
N LYS A 176 1.11 -10.83 5.29
CA LYS A 176 2.33 -10.78 4.47
C LYS A 176 2.01 -10.68 2.99
N MET A 177 0.98 -11.40 2.54
CA MET A 177 0.51 -11.27 1.17
C MET A 177 0.07 -9.84 0.82
N MET A 178 -0.70 -9.21 1.71
CA MET A 178 -1.10 -7.81 1.56
C MET A 178 0.09 -6.84 1.65
N ALA A 179 1.16 -7.20 2.36
CA ALA A 179 2.39 -6.42 2.37
C ALA A 179 3.06 -6.42 1.00
N TYR A 180 3.26 -7.60 0.40
CA TYR A 180 3.88 -7.71 -0.91
C TYR A 180 3.01 -7.18 -2.05
N SER A 181 1.67 -7.28 -1.94
CA SER A 181 0.78 -6.58 -2.87
C SER A 181 1.02 -5.07 -2.83
N SER A 182 1.17 -4.52 -1.62
CA SER A 182 1.47 -3.10 -1.42
C SER A 182 2.80 -2.69 -2.05
N ILE A 183 3.81 -3.57 -2.03
CA ILE A 183 5.13 -3.34 -2.65
C ILE A 183 4.99 -3.33 -4.17
N GLY A 184 4.28 -4.32 -4.74
CA GLY A 184 4.06 -4.42 -6.17
C GLY A 184 3.25 -3.25 -6.74
N HIS A 185 2.14 -2.87 -6.09
CA HIS A 185 1.32 -1.74 -6.53
C HIS A 185 2.08 -0.41 -6.42
N LEU A 186 2.89 -0.22 -5.37
CA LEU A 186 3.78 0.95 -5.30
C LEU A 186 4.80 0.96 -6.44
N GLY A 187 5.33 -0.20 -6.85
CA GLY A 187 6.20 -0.27 -8.02
C GLY A 187 5.56 0.29 -9.29
N TRP A 188 4.29 -0.05 -9.54
CA TRP A 188 3.52 0.56 -10.64
C TRP A 188 3.36 2.09 -10.49
N THR A 189 3.15 2.60 -9.27
CA THR A 189 3.05 4.04 -9.03
C THR A 189 4.36 4.77 -9.30
N LEU A 190 5.51 4.19 -8.93
CA LEU A 190 6.81 4.84 -9.09
C LEU A 190 7.24 4.96 -10.54
N ILE A 191 6.98 3.94 -11.35
CA ILE A 191 7.44 3.91 -12.75
C ILE A 191 6.81 5.07 -13.52
N ILE A 192 5.53 5.36 -13.27
CA ILE A 192 4.80 6.42 -13.99
C ILE A 192 5.00 7.81 -13.38
N MET A 193 5.43 7.91 -12.12
CA MET A 193 5.47 9.17 -11.37
C MET A 193 6.32 10.28 -12.03
N PRO A 194 7.51 10.02 -12.59
CA PRO A 194 8.30 11.05 -13.28
C PRO A 194 7.67 11.56 -14.59
N TYR A 195 6.73 10.80 -15.17
CA TYR A 195 6.15 11.14 -16.48
C TYR A 195 4.76 11.76 -16.35
N TYR A 196 3.90 11.13 -15.56
CA TYR A 196 2.52 11.52 -15.37
C TYR A 196 2.16 11.35 -13.88
N PRO A 197 2.49 12.34 -13.03
CA PRO A 197 2.35 12.21 -11.59
C PRO A 197 0.87 12.10 -11.16
N ASN A 198 -0.07 12.70 -11.90
CA ASN A 198 -1.51 12.53 -11.67
C ASN A 198 -1.97 11.07 -11.83
N LEU A 199 -1.41 10.35 -12.81
CA LEU A 199 -1.72 8.94 -13.02
C LEU A 199 -1.14 8.05 -11.91
N ALA A 200 0.02 8.42 -11.38
CA ALA A 200 0.58 7.75 -10.20
C ALA A 200 -0.35 7.89 -8.98
N LEU A 201 -0.89 9.09 -8.74
CA LEU A 201 -1.87 9.34 -7.68
C LEU A 201 -3.15 8.52 -7.89
N LEU A 202 -3.69 8.47 -9.11
CA LEU A 202 -4.86 7.66 -9.44
C LEU A 202 -4.62 6.17 -9.11
N ASN A 203 -3.48 5.62 -9.51
CA ASN A 203 -3.14 4.23 -9.22
C ASN A 203 -3.07 3.98 -7.71
N PHE A 204 -2.45 4.90 -6.96
CA PHE A 204 -2.42 4.81 -5.50
C PHE A 204 -3.82 4.88 -4.87
N ILE A 205 -4.70 5.79 -5.32
CA ILE A 205 -6.07 5.90 -4.80
C ILE A 205 -6.85 4.61 -5.06
N ILE A 206 -6.75 4.02 -6.26
CA ILE A 206 -7.42 2.75 -6.57
C ILE A 206 -6.88 1.62 -5.68
N TYR A 207 -5.56 1.56 -5.47
CA TYR A 207 -4.95 0.62 -4.52
C TYR A 207 -5.45 0.82 -3.07
N MET A 208 -5.57 2.06 -2.61
CA MET A 208 -6.08 2.39 -1.27
C MET A 208 -7.51 1.86 -1.08
N ILE A 209 -8.38 2.05 -2.07
CA ILE A 209 -9.77 1.60 -2.00
C ILE A 209 -9.85 0.05 -1.98
N MET A 210 -9.07 -0.63 -2.82
CA MET A 210 -9.02 -2.10 -2.85
C MET A 210 -8.45 -2.69 -1.54
N SER A 211 -7.43 -2.05 -0.95
CA SER A 211 -6.84 -2.50 0.32
C SER A 211 -7.77 -2.24 1.51
N ILE A 212 -8.50 -1.11 1.54
CA ILE A 212 -9.56 -0.85 2.54
C ILE A 212 -10.59 -1.98 2.51
N MET A 213 -11.06 -2.32 1.33
CA MET A 213 -11.97 -3.44 1.13
C MET A 213 -11.44 -4.75 1.72
N MET A 214 -10.23 -5.11 1.34
CA MET A 214 -9.62 -6.38 1.71
C MET A 214 -9.33 -6.49 3.22
N PHE A 215 -8.78 -5.44 3.85
CA PHE A 215 -8.53 -5.49 5.29
C PHE A 215 -9.83 -5.48 6.10
N MET A 216 -10.88 -4.80 5.61
CA MET A 216 -12.19 -4.81 6.28
C MET A 216 -12.90 -6.17 6.16
N THR A 217 -12.84 -6.85 5.01
CA THR A 217 -13.36 -8.23 4.88
C THR A 217 -12.64 -9.18 5.83
N LEU A 218 -11.30 -9.17 5.83
CA LEU A 218 -10.50 -10.02 6.73
C LEU A 218 -10.81 -9.75 8.20
N ASN A 219 -10.94 -8.48 8.58
CA ASN A 219 -11.22 -8.11 9.96
C ASN A 219 -12.64 -8.51 10.39
N LYS A 220 -13.62 -8.50 9.48
CA LYS A 220 -14.98 -8.98 9.78
C LYS A 220 -15.03 -10.49 9.97
N MET A 221 -14.25 -11.24 9.17
CA MET A 221 -14.17 -12.70 9.26
C MET A 221 -13.15 -13.19 10.29
N MET A 222 -12.33 -12.29 10.86
CA MET A 222 -11.23 -12.59 11.77
C MET A 222 -10.20 -13.59 11.21
N GLN A 223 -10.05 -13.66 9.88
CA GLN A 223 -9.16 -14.62 9.23
C GLN A 223 -7.76 -14.05 9.00
N THR A 224 -6.73 -14.87 9.24
CA THR A 224 -5.33 -14.47 9.05
C THR A 224 -4.54 -15.41 8.14
N LYS A 225 -4.95 -16.68 8.02
CA LYS A 225 -4.30 -17.66 7.15
C LYS A 225 -5.17 -18.03 5.96
N MET A 226 -4.52 -18.53 4.92
CA MET A 226 -5.18 -19.10 3.72
C MET A 226 -6.12 -20.26 4.04
N SER A 227 -5.74 -21.14 4.97
CA SER A 227 -6.56 -22.29 5.39
C SER A 227 -7.88 -21.85 6.01
N ASP A 228 -7.84 -20.77 6.80
CA ASP A 228 -9.01 -20.36 7.56
C ASP A 228 -10.05 -19.69 6.64
N ILE A 229 -9.55 -19.03 5.60
CA ILE A 229 -10.35 -18.53 4.47
C ILE A 229 -11.18 -19.63 3.81
N SER A 230 -10.62 -20.82 3.56
CA SER A 230 -11.34 -21.83 2.77
C SER A 230 -12.55 -22.39 3.52
N THR A 231 -12.48 -22.42 4.85
CA THR A 231 -13.59 -22.83 5.73
C THR A 231 -14.67 -21.75 5.90
N SER A 232 -14.43 -20.54 5.41
CA SER A 232 -15.28 -19.40 5.69
C SER A 232 -16.55 -19.32 4.83
N TRP A 233 -16.62 -20.13 3.75
CA TRP A 233 -17.77 -20.20 2.82
C TRP A 233 -19.10 -20.42 3.54
N SER A 234 -19.12 -21.29 4.55
CA SER A 234 -20.33 -21.57 5.33
C SER A 234 -20.75 -20.44 6.27
N TYR A 235 -19.86 -19.49 6.59
CA TYR A 235 -20.18 -18.40 7.52
C TYR A 235 -20.86 -17.22 6.82
N SER A 236 -20.31 -16.72 5.72
CA SER A 236 -20.92 -15.62 4.97
C SER A 236 -20.56 -15.63 3.47
N PRO A 237 -21.35 -16.32 2.62
CA PRO A 237 -21.05 -16.43 1.19
C PRO A 237 -20.97 -15.08 0.46
N PRO A 238 -21.85 -14.08 0.70
CA PRO A 238 -21.78 -12.79 0.00
C PRO A 238 -20.48 -12.02 0.25
N LEU A 239 -19.94 -12.08 1.48
CA LEU A 239 -18.70 -11.39 1.82
C LEU A 239 -17.49 -12.02 1.11
N LEU A 240 -17.51 -13.34 0.94
CA LEU A 240 -16.48 -14.07 0.21
C LEU A 240 -16.53 -13.79 -1.29
N CYS A 241 -17.72 -13.73 -1.88
CA CYS A 241 -17.88 -13.31 -3.27
C CYS A 241 -17.28 -11.91 -3.49
N MET A 242 -17.55 -10.96 -2.61
CA MET A 242 -16.98 -9.61 -2.71
C MET A 242 -15.46 -9.61 -2.52
N MET A 243 -14.96 -10.36 -1.54
CA MET A 243 -13.52 -10.49 -1.32
C MET A 243 -12.80 -11.11 -2.53
N MET A 244 -13.40 -12.11 -3.17
CA MET A 244 -12.89 -12.70 -4.40
C MET A 244 -12.77 -11.65 -5.52
N LEU A 245 -13.83 -10.88 -5.77
CA LEU A 245 -13.81 -9.84 -6.80
C LEU A 245 -12.74 -8.78 -6.51
N VAL A 246 -12.52 -8.42 -5.24
CA VAL A 246 -11.46 -7.50 -4.83
C VAL A 246 -10.06 -8.09 -5.05
N MET A 247 -9.86 -9.39 -4.80
CA MET A 247 -8.57 -10.05 -5.08
C MET A 247 -8.27 -10.08 -6.58
N LEU A 248 -9.29 -10.35 -7.41
CA LEU A 248 -9.14 -10.29 -8.87
C LEU A 248 -8.89 -8.85 -9.35
N SER A 249 -9.47 -7.85 -8.69
CA SER A 249 -9.22 -6.44 -9.02
C SER A 249 -7.80 -6.01 -8.63
N LEU A 250 -7.27 -6.44 -7.49
CA LEU A 250 -5.84 -6.29 -7.14
C LEU A 250 -4.92 -6.94 -8.19
N GLY A 251 -5.32 -8.11 -8.71
CA GLY A 251 -4.66 -8.76 -9.85
C GLY A 251 -4.70 -7.92 -11.12
N GLY A 252 -5.70 -7.07 -11.30
CA GLY A 252 -5.86 -6.25 -12.51
C GLY A 252 -6.30 -7.11 -13.69
N LEU A 253 -7.36 -7.89 -13.51
CA LEU A 253 -8.03 -8.60 -14.60
C LEU A 253 -9.11 -7.71 -15.23
N LEU A 254 -9.24 -7.74 -16.57
CA LEU A 254 -10.42 -7.22 -17.26
C LEU A 254 -11.62 -8.01 -16.75
N PRO A 255 -12.77 -7.46 -16.30
CA PRO A 255 -13.39 -6.13 -16.43
C PRO A 255 -13.34 -5.23 -15.16
N LEU A 256 -12.43 -5.50 -14.22
CA LEU A 256 -12.41 -4.87 -12.89
C LEU A 256 -11.59 -3.57 -12.87
N THR A 257 -11.78 -2.77 -11.83
CA THR A 257 -11.20 -1.42 -11.74
C THR A 257 -9.70 -1.40 -11.58
N GLY A 258 -9.10 -2.38 -10.90
CA GLY A 258 -7.66 -2.43 -10.72
C GLY A 258 -6.87 -2.72 -12.00
N PHE A 259 -7.53 -3.10 -13.09
CA PHE A 259 -6.92 -3.14 -14.42
C PHE A 259 -6.70 -1.74 -14.99
N LEU A 260 -7.57 -0.78 -14.69
CA LEU A 260 -7.54 0.59 -15.20
C LEU A 260 -6.18 1.28 -15.04
N PRO A 261 -5.60 1.39 -13.83
CA PRO A 261 -4.32 2.07 -13.67
C PRO A 261 -3.17 1.33 -14.37
N LYS A 262 -3.19 -0.01 -14.39
CA LYS A 262 -2.17 -0.82 -15.08
C LYS A 262 -2.24 -0.64 -16.59
N LEU A 263 -3.45 -0.59 -17.16
CA LEU A 263 -3.64 -0.33 -18.59
C LEU A 263 -3.15 1.06 -18.98
N LEU A 264 -3.55 2.08 -18.21
CA LEU A 264 -3.15 3.47 -18.47
C LEU A 264 -1.63 3.63 -18.40
N THR A 265 -1.00 3.08 -17.36
CA THR A 265 0.47 3.15 -17.20
C THR A 265 1.19 2.48 -18.37
N VAL A 266 0.74 1.31 -18.85
CA VAL A 266 1.29 0.67 -20.06
C VAL A 266 1.13 1.57 -21.28
N LEU A 267 -0.05 2.16 -21.49
CA LEU A 267 -0.34 3.01 -22.65
C LEU A 267 0.54 4.27 -22.68
N PHE A 268 0.73 4.94 -21.54
CA PHE A 268 1.57 6.13 -21.49
C PHE A 268 3.06 5.80 -21.63
N MET A 269 3.49 4.62 -21.17
CA MET A 269 4.87 4.17 -21.32
C MET A 269 5.19 3.77 -22.77
N THR A 270 4.26 3.13 -23.49
CA THR A 270 4.45 2.81 -24.91
C THR A 270 4.49 4.08 -25.77
N LYS A 271 3.70 5.11 -25.43
CA LYS A 271 3.79 6.45 -26.06
C LYS A 271 5.18 7.09 -25.91
N LYS A 272 5.92 6.78 -24.85
CA LYS A 272 7.30 7.24 -24.61
C LYS A 272 8.36 6.27 -25.16
N SER A 273 7.98 5.35 -26.05
CA SER A 273 8.83 4.33 -26.71
C SER A 273 9.61 3.38 -25.76
N MET A 274 9.24 3.29 -24.48
CA MET A 274 9.88 2.43 -23.48
C MET A 274 9.39 0.97 -23.52
N ILE A 275 9.43 0.34 -24.70
CA ILE A 275 8.81 -0.97 -24.97
C ILE A 275 9.44 -2.11 -24.14
N ILE A 276 10.76 -2.09 -23.93
CA ILE A 276 11.44 -3.15 -23.18
C ILE A 276 11.03 -3.11 -21.70
N PHE A 277 10.96 -1.92 -21.11
CA PHE A 277 10.56 -1.78 -19.72
C PHE A 277 9.08 -2.14 -19.52
N THR A 278 8.19 -1.78 -20.44
CA THR A 278 6.77 -2.15 -20.34
C THR A 278 6.55 -3.66 -20.44
N THR A 279 7.26 -4.34 -21.34
CA THR A 279 7.12 -5.80 -21.47
C THR A 279 7.59 -6.53 -20.22
N LEU A 280 8.75 -6.14 -19.65
CA LEU A 280 9.20 -6.66 -18.35
C LEU A 280 8.20 -6.39 -17.23
N LEU A 281 7.65 -5.18 -17.17
CA LEU A 281 6.67 -4.78 -16.18
C LEU A 281 5.40 -5.66 -16.27
N ILE A 282 4.91 -5.92 -17.47
CA ILE A 282 3.76 -6.81 -17.69
C ILE A 282 4.09 -8.24 -17.23
N ILE A 283 5.20 -8.81 -17.68
CA ILE A 283 5.59 -10.20 -17.33
C ILE A 283 5.70 -10.38 -15.81
N THR A 284 6.31 -9.41 -15.14
CA THR A 284 6.53 -9.47 -13.68
C THR A 284 5.23 -9.29 -12.90
N SER A 285 4.30 -8.48 -13.43
CA SER A 285 2.97 -8.33 -12.83
C SER A 285 2.11 -9.60 -12.90
N LEU A 286 2.26 -10.42 -13.95
CA LEU A 286 1.56 -11.71 -14.08
C LEU A 286 1.91 -12.68 -12.94
N LEU A 287 3.10 -12.53 -12.36
CA LEU A 287 3.50 -13.35 -11.21
C LEU A 287 2.63 -13.06 -9.97
N SER A 288 2.29 -11.80 -9.76
CA SER A 288 1.36 -11.40 -8.69
C SER A 288 -0.07 -11.85 -8.98
N THR A 289 -0.50 -11.83 -10.24
CA THR A 289 -1.87 -12.23 -10.63
C THR A 289 -2.12 -13.71 -10.40
N TYR A 290 -1.14 -14.58 -10.68
CA TYR A 290 -1.20 -16.01 -10.40
C TYR A 290 -1.62 -16.30 -8.94
N MET A 291 -1.06 -15.54 -7.99
CA MET A 291 -1.33 -15.76 -6.58
C MET A 291 -2.72 -15.30 -6.14
N TYR A 292 -3.23 -14.21 -6.72
CA TYR A 292 -4.61 -13.82 -6.50
C TYR A 292 -5.58 -14.86 -7.06
N ILE A 293 -5.29 -15.43 -8.23
CA ILE A 293 -6.09 -16.52 -8.81
C ILE A 293 -6.05 -17.75 -7.88
N ARG A 294 -4.86 -18.14 -7.39
CA ARG A 294 -4.71 -19.25 -6.42
C ARG A 294 -5.59 -19.03 -5.18
N LEU A 295 -5.56 -17.81 -4.64
CA LEU A 295 -6.41 -17.40 -3.51
C LEU A 295 -7.89 -17.54 -3.81
N THR A 296 -8.35 -17.03 -4.96
CA THR A 296 -9.76 -17.13 -5.33
C THR A 296 -10.22 -18.58 -5.46
N HIS A 297 -9.32 -19.47 -5.91
CA HIS A 297 -9.62 -20.90 -5.98
C HIS A 297 -9.81 -21.52 -4.59
N PHE A 298 -9.00 -21.13 -3.60
CA PHE A 298 -9.18 -21.55 -2.20
C PHE A 298 -10.45 -20.99 -1.56
N MET A 299 -10.94 -19.84 -2.02
CA MET A 299 -12.13 -19.17 -1.48
C MET A 299 -13.45 -19.80 -1.96
N MET A 300 -13.53 -20.18 -3.23
CA MET A 300 -14.82 -20.43 -3.91
C MET A 300 -14.92 -21.82 -4.54
N MET A 301 -13.83 -22.35 -5.07
CA MET A 301 -13.90 -23.49 -6.02
C MET A 301 -13.62 -24.85 -5.36
N MET A 302 -13.21 -24.87 -4.09
CA MET A 302 -13.07 -26.09 -3.31
C MET A 302 -13.80 -25.91 -1.98
N LEU A 303 -14.94 -26.57 -1.82
CA LEU A 303 -15.58 -26.71 -0.51
C LEU A 303 -14.64 -27.53 0.38
N THR A 304 -13.76 -26.87 1.13
CA THR A 304 -12.90 -27.58 2.09
C THR A 304 -13.76 -28.14 3.21
N PRO A 305 -13.41 -29.33 3.74
CA PRO A 305 -14.21 -29.96 4.78
C PRO A 305 -14.24 -29.06 6.01
N ASN A 306 -15.45 -28.70 6.44
CA ASN A 306 -15.64 -28.01 7.70
C ASN A 306 -15.29 -28.94 8.87
N THR A 307 -14.71 -28.37 9.92
CA THR A 307 -14.46 -29.12 11.15
C THR A 307 -15.77 -29.34 11.91
N THR A 308 -15.87 -30.46 12.63
CA THR A 308 -17.07 -30.86 13.39
C THR A 308 -17.49 -29.83 14.46
N ALA A 309 -16.58 -28.96 14.90
CA ALA A 309 -16.84 -27.88 15.86
C ALA A 309 -17.38 -26.59 15.22
N SER A 310 -17.70 -26.56 13.92
CA SER A 310 -18.24 -25.35 13.28
C SER A 310 -19.65 -25.04 13.78
N SER A 311 -19.80 -23.96 14.55
CA SER A 311 -21.12 -23.47 14.97
C SER A 311 -21.90 -22.96 13.77
N THR A 312 -23.14 -23.39 13.59
CA THR A 312 -24.03 -22.84 12.56
C THR A 312 -24.45 -21.42 12.93
N SER A 313 -23.99 -20.42 12.16
CA SER A 313 -24.40 -19.03 12.33
C SER A 313 -25.75 -18.77 11.67
N TRP A 314 -26.81 -19.44 12.14
CA TRP A 314 -28.17 -19.28 11.60
C TRP A 314 -28.80 -17.91 11.89
N ARG A 315 -28.26 -17.15 12.86
CA ARG A 315 -28.70 -15.78 13.17
C ARG A 315 -27.59 -14.78 12.87
N PRO A 316 -27.57 -14.13 11.69
CA PRO A 316 -26.60 -13.09 11.41
C PRO A 316 -26.88 -11.87 12.31
N GLN A 317 -25.84 -11.38 12.99
CA GLN A 317 -25.89 -10.05 13.59
C GLN A 317 -25.93 -9.00 12.47
N LYS A 318 -26.89 -8.08 12.54
CA LYS A 318 -27.00 -6.96 11.59
C LYS A 318 -25.89 -5.94 11.89
N THR A 319 -24.74 -6.08 11.25
CA THR A 319 -23.72 -5.02 11.22
C THR A 319 -23.78 -4.32 9.87
N PHE A 320 -24.39 -3.13 9.82
CA PHE A 320 -24.33 -2.26 8.66
C PHE A 320 -23.00 -1.52 8.65
N PHE A 321 -22.16 -1.77 7.64
CA PHE A 321 -20.97 -0.97 7.36
C PHE A 321 -21.16 -0.32 5.99
N SER A 322 -21.65 0.92 5.96
CA SER A 322 -21.83 1.70 4.73
C SER A 322 -20.51 1.91 3.97
N LEU A 323 -19.40 2.09 4.70
CA LEU A 323 -18.07 2.24 4.12
C LEU A 323 -17.61 0.97 3.37
N PHE A 324 -18.05 -0.20 3.84
CA PHE A 324 -17.74 -1.48 3.23
C PHE A 324 -18.43 -1.62 1.87
N THR A 325 -19.74 -1.35 1.82
CA THR A 325 -20.51 -1.45 0.57
C THR A 325 -20.02 -0.45 -0.48
N LEU A 326 -19.69 0.77 -0.06
CA LEU A 326 -19.17 1.80 -0.95
C LEU A 326 -17.80 1.41 -1.53
N SER A 327 -16.87 0.97 -0.69
CA SER A 327 -15.55 0.55 -1.18
C SER A 327 -15.64 -0.70 -2.06
N ALA A 328 -16.64 -1.58 -1.86
CA ALA A 328 -16.87 -2.75 -2.71
C ALA A 328 -17.29 -2.38 -4.12
N THR A 329 -18.30 -1.52 -4.25
CA THR A 329 -18.78 -1.07 -5.56
C THR A 329 -17.68 -0.33 -6.30
N ILE A 330 -16.94 0.56 -5.61
CA ILE A 330 -15.85 1.32 -6.22
C ILE A 330 -14.67 0.41 -6.62
N SER A 331 -14.35 -0.62 -5.84
CA SER A 331 -13.26 -1.55 -6.17
C SER A 331 -13.55 -2.50 -7.34
N THR A 332 -14.81 -2.59 -7.79
CA THR A 332 -15.23 -3.57 -8.81
C THR A 332 -15.81 -2.93 -10.08
N LEU A 333 -16.56 -1.82 -9.98
CA LEU A 333 -17.41 -1.32 -11.06
C LEU A 333 -17.02 0.05 -11.66
N LEU A 334 -15.88 0.65 -11.31
CA LEU A 334 -15.42 1.93 -11.90
C LEU A 334 -14.90 1.84 -13.35
N MET A 335 -14.72 0.64 -13.93
CA MET A 335 -14.13 0.52 -15.28
C MET A 335 -14.85 1.37 -16.37
N PRO A 336 -16.19 1.45 -16.42
CA PRO A 336 -16.92 2.27 -17.41
C PRO A 336 -16.62 3.77 -17.35
N ILE A 337 -16.06 4.26 -16.24
CA ILE A 337 -15.75 5.68 -16.02
C ILE A 337 -14.38 6.06 -16.63
N LEU A 338 -13.64 5.09 -17.19
CA LEU A 338 -12.37 5.31 -17.91
C LEU A 338 -12.35 6.53 -18.86
N PRO A 339 -13.38 6.79 -19.69
CA PRO A 339 -13.34 7.91 -20.63
C PRO A 339 -13.27 9.27 -19.93
N THR A 340 -13.91 9.41 -18.78
CA THR A 340 -13.88 10.66 -18.00
C THR A 340 -12.53 10.89 -17.33
N ILE A 341 -11.84 9.81 -16.96
CA ILE A 341 -10.50 9.86 -16.37
C ILE A 341 -9.46 10.31 -17.38
N PHE A 342 -9.63 10.03 -18.68
CA PHE A 342 -8.73 10.52 -19.73
C PHE A 342 -8.85 12.03 -20.00
N ILE A 343 -9.95 12.65 -19.58
CA ILE A 343 -10.22 14.07 -19.81
C ILE A 343 -9.63 14.92 -18.67
N LEU A 344 -9.41 14.32 -17.50
CA LEU A 344 -8.72 14.90 -16.33
C LEU A 344 -7.21 14.70 -16.44
#